data_AF-A0A974YXQ6-F1
#
_entry.id   AF-A0A974YXQ6-F1
#
_cell.length_a   1.000
_cell.length_b   1.000
_cell.length_c   1.000
_cell.angle_alpha   90.00
_cell.angle_beta   90.00
_cell.angle_gamma   90.00
#
_symmetry.space_group_name_H-M   'P 1'
#
loop_
_entity.id
_entity.type
_entity.pdbx_description
1 polymer ?
#
loop_
_entity_poly.entity_id
_entity_poly.type
_entity_poly.pdbx_seq_one_letter_code
_entity_poly.pdbx_strand_id
1 'polypeptide(L)'
;MGEIQDQIDLDYDFVQLLFLLNGYPAPLSLELSDDSIFHNFPEEGMGFSQFNELQLLLGYKLVSRTFFQYLLDGTVEIKDEFFLSFSEFALAVTRFRKLALLSYGNIQNAFKIFSTDSDVLYDWLVITEPIDEEEFENRHEPINPVNPIDGRETYYLGHLTQNQLKQSLLDNPDDVEIQREYDYSQEIVQKGKRNYQAYLTSDHLDVYIATSMRLREEYFFINKWVKEIFNFGDIKRLKLRWFDPTQAFCESRIDKGLFEALMLKRAKCTLYFVQESDTLGKDSELASTLAQGKTVIAYVPRIDDDYMIEFLKNLGELYPRKTQEELVMDKIKEYKPQLAWEDEQVQAWVDNSNSVSLELAKRKLKEIIGEKYDARASLLSEKHPLGIQVFLERGVANGVLVVRDLKSCAKIIKAVITKNLEFKLVTHNESVDQQDLYLIETTSNCIYRLATGDQLLTNTFWNYYITPRE
;
A
#
# COMPACT_ATOMS: atom_id res chain seq x y z
N MET A 1 5.16 21.04 -8.17
CA MET A 1 3.73 21.28 -7.93
C MET A 1 3.13 21.77 -9.23
N GLY A 2 2.56 20.86 -10.02
CA GLY A 2 1.61 21.22 -11.08
C GLY A 2 0.25 20.81 -10.54
N GLU A 3 -0.70 21.75 -10.47
CA GLU A 3 -2.07 21.46 -10.05
C GLU A 3 -2.67 20.45 -11.03
N ILE A 4 -2.86 19.21 -10.55
CA ILE A 4 -3.86 18.34 -11.13
C ILE A 4 -5.18 18.96 -10.68
N GLN A 5 -5.80 19.77 -11.54
CA GLN A 5 -7.19 20.17 -11.35
C GLN A 5 -8.00 18.88 -11.30
N ASP A 6 -8.53 18.55 -10.12
CA ASP A 6 -9.63 17.62 -9.98
C ASP A 6 -10.67 18.03 -11.04
N GLN A 7 -10.95 17.18 -12.03
CA GLN A 7 -12.04 17.39 -12.97
C GLN A 7 -13.33 17.30 -12.15
N ILE A 8 -13.75 18.43 -11.60
CA ILE A 8 -15.05 18.58 -10.99
C ILE A 8 -16.01 18.61 -12.17
N ASP A 9 -16.88 17.62 -12.23
CA ASP A 9 -18.01 17.64 -13.14
C ASP A 9 -18.92 18.76 -12.64
N LEU A 10 -18.79 19.96 -13.24
CA LEU A 10 -19.59 21.14 -12.89
C LEU A 10 -21.05 21.01 -13.36
N ASP A 11 -21.42 19.87 -13.94
CA ASP A 11 -22.75 19.58 -14.46
C ASP A 11 -23.74 19.14 -13.36
N TYR A 12 -23.30 18.98 -12.11
CA TYR A 12 -24.21 18.73 -10.98
C TYR A 12 -25.07 19.96 -10.69
N ASP A 13 -26.37 19.77 -10.43
CA ASP A 13 -27.20 20.80 -9.81
C ASP A 13 -27.01 20.84 -8.27
N PHE A 14 -27.61 21.82 -7.61
CA PHE A 14 -27.47 21.99 -6.17
C PHE A 14 -28.06 20.83 -5.34
N VAL A 15 -29.17 20.25 -5.80
CA VAL A 15 -29.84 19.12 -5.14
C VAL A 15 -28.95 17.88 -5.22
N GLN A 16 -28.31 17.66 -6.35
CA GLN A 16 -27.34 16.59 -6.56
C GLN A 16 -26.12 16.80 -5.65
N LEU A 17 -25.60 18.01 -5.49
CA LEU A 17 -24.52 18.29 -4.54
C LEU A 17 -24.94 18.01 -3.08
N LEU A 18 -26.16 18.36 -2.69
CA LEU A 18 -26.67 18.03 -1.35
C LEU A 18 -26.84 16.52 -1.14
N PHE A 19 -27.31 15.78 -2.17
CA PHE A 19 -27.33 14.32 -2.16
C PHE A 19 -25.93 13.75 -1.95
N LEU A 20 -24.94 14.22 -2.72
CA LEU A 20 -23.55 13.78 -2.63
C LEU A 20 -22.90 14.14 -1.29
N LEU A 21 -23.30 15.24 -0.67
CA LEU A 21 -22.86 15.64 0.67
C LEU A 21 -23.48 14.74 1.76
N ASN A 22 -24.78 14.49 1.69
CA ASN A 22 -25.51 13.72 2.70
C ASN A 22 -25.31 12.21 2.56
N GLY A 23 -25.03 11.71 1.35
CA GLY A 23 -24.87 10.28 1.05
C GLY A 23 -26.19 9.51 0.92
N TYR A 24 -27.34 10.19 0.84
CA TYR A 24 -28.67 9.60 0.62
C TYR A 24 -29.62 10.62 0.00
N PRO A 25 -30.63 10.19 -0.79
CA PRO A 25 -31.53 11.12 -1.48
C PRO A 25 -32.37 11.95 -0.51
N ALA A 26 -32.79 13.13 -0.96
CA ALA A 26 -33.63 14.05 -0.19
C ALA A 26 -34.91 13.33 0.27
N PRO A 27 -35.18 13.25 1.60
CA PRO A 27 -36.36 12.54 2.11
C PRO A 27 -37.68 13.17 1.67
N LEU A 28 -37.70 14.49 1.45
CA LEU A 28 -38.88 15.20 0.99
C LEU A 28 -38.76 15.42 -0.51
N SER A 29 -39.65 14.78 -1.27
CA SER A 29 -39.89 15.14 -2.66
C SER A 29 -40.62 16.47 -2.67
N LEU A 30 -39.88 17.56 -2.75
CA LEU A 30 -40.46 18.79 -3.26
C LEU A 30 -40.85 18.52 -4.72
N GLU A 31 -42.06 18.90 -5.14
CA GLU A 31 -42.37 19.06 -6.56
C GLU A 31 -41.49 20.22 -7.07
N LEU A 32 -40.20 19.96 -7.27
CA LEU A 32 -39.17 20.91 -7.72
C LEU A 32 -39.32 21.21 -9.21
N SER A 33 -40.55 21.27 -9.71
CA SER A 33 -40.84 21.85 -11.02
C SER A 33 -40.71 23.38 -11.02
N ASP A 34 -40.40 23.97 -9.86
CA ASP A 34 -40.34 25.41 -9.67
C ASP A 34 -38.89 25.80 -9.33
N ASP A 35 -38.15 26.25 -10.34
CA ASP A 35 -36.82 26.88 -10.22
C ASP A 35 -36.80 28.06 -9.22
N SER A 36 -37.98 28.48 -8.74
CA SER A 36 -38.24 29.58 -7.80
C SER A 36 -37.53 29.45 -6.45
N ILE A 37 -37.29 28.23 -5.93
CA ILE A 37 -36.55 28.05 -4.67
C ILE A 37 -35.06 28.38 -4.85
N PHE A 38 -34.50 28.05 -6.01
CA PHE A 38 -33.10 28.31 -6.34
C PHE A 38 -32.88 29.67 -7.01
N HIS A 39 -33.92 30.35 -7.51
CA HIS A 39 -33.83 31.74 -7.95
C HIS A 39 -33.45 32.73 -6.84
N ASN A 40 -33.63 32.35 -5.58
CA ASN A 40 -33.19 33.13 -4.42
C ASN A 40 -31.79 32.73 -3.93
N PHE A 41 -31.04 31.92 -4.68
CA PHE A 41 -29.63 31.69 -4.36
C PHE A 41 -28.91 33.04 -4.47
N PRO A 42 -28.33 33.57 -3.39
CA PRO A 42 -27.70 34.88 -3.46
C PRO A 42 -26.52 34.81 -4.41
N GLU A 43 -26.36 35.82 -5.28
CA GLU A 43 -25.19 35.92 -6.17
C GLU A 43 -23.87 35.92 -5.37
N GLU A 44 -23.92 36.42 -4.13
CA GLU A 44 -22.81 36.47 -3.19
C GLU A 44 -22.55 35.13 -2.47
N GLY A 45 -23.42 34.13 -2.64
CA GLY A 45 -23.35 32.82 -2.01
C GLY A 45 -24.28 32.66 -0.80
N MET A 46 -24.28 31.46 -0.22
CA MET A 46 -25.21 31.08 0.86
C MET A 46 -24.56 31.18 2.24
N GLY A 47 -25.21 31.85 3.18
CA GLY A 47 -24.79 31.88 4.59
C GLY A 47 -25.23 30.64 5.37
N PHE A 48 -24.67 30.46 6.58
CA PHE A 48 -24.95 29.31 7.46
C PHE A 48 -26.45 29.08 7.72
N SER A 49 -27.19 30.13 8.07
CA SER A 49 -28.64 30.01 8.37
C SER A 49 -29.43 29.58 7.13
N GLN A 50 -29.13 30.17 5.96
CA GLN A 50 -29.77 29.83 4.69
C GLN A 50 -29.47 28.38 4.28
N PHE A 51 -28.24 27.91 4.49
CA PHE A 51 -27.86 26.52 4.24
C PHE A 51 -28.68 25.54 5.08
N ASN A 52 -28.85 25.85 6.37
CA ASN A 52 -29.65 25.04 7.27
C ASN A 52 -31.15 25.07 6.95
N GLU A 53 -31.70 26.21 6.54
CA GLU A 53 -33.08 26.30 6.03
C GLU A 53 -33.28 25.40 4.81
N LEU A 54 -32.34 25.42 3.86
CA LEU A 54 -32.39 24.59 2.67
C LEU A 54 -32.28 23.08 2.97
N GLN A 55 -31.40 22.70 3.91
CA GLN A 55 -31.32 21.31 4.38
C GLN A 55 -32.67 20.85 4.92
N LEU A 56 -33.33 21.66 5.76
CA LEU A 56 -34.64 21.34 6.32
C LEU A 56 -35.75 21.26 5.26
N LEU A 57 -35.75 22.16 4.27
CA LEU A 57 -36.71 22.14 3.16
C LEU A 57 -36.68 20.82 2.40
N LEU A 58 -35.50 20.21 2.29
CA LEU A 58 -35.29 18.92 1.61
C LEU A 58 -35.41 17.71 2.56
N GLY A 59 -35.65 17.94 3.85
CA GLY A 59 -35.78 16.88 4.86
C GLY A 59 -34.46 16.34 5.42
N TYR A 60 -33.34 17.02 5.15
CA TYR A 60 -32.05 16.71 5.75
C TYR A 60 -31.92 17.29 7.16
N LYS A 61 -30.83 16.94 7.84
CA LYS A 61 -30.51 17.45 9.18
C LYS A 61 -29.77 18.78 9.11
N LEU A 62 -29.96 19.58 10.14
CA LEU A 62 -29.15 20.77 10.40
C LEU A 62 -27.69 20.39 10.61
N VAL A 63 -26.80 21.26 10.17
CA VAL A 63 -25.35 21.17 10.41
C VAL A 63 -24.91 22.20 11.45
N SER A 64 -23.80 21.89 12.13
CA SER A 64 -23.15 22.80 13.07
C SER A 64 -22.42 23.91 12.31
N ARG A 65 -22.18 25.04 13.00
CA ARG A 65 -21.41 26.16 12.44
C ARG A 65 -19.98 25.72 12.08
N THR A 66 -19.40 24.81 12.86
CA THR A 66 -18.07 24.24 12.62
C THR A 66 -18.04 23.40 11.35
N PHE A 67 -19.04 22.54 11.11
CA PHE A 67 -19.11 21.77 9.88
C PHE A 67 -19.32 22.68 8.66
N PHE A 68 -20.15 23.72 8.79
CA PHE A 68 -20.31 24.71 7.74
C PHE A 68 -18.99 25.45 7.44
N GLN A 69 -18.23 25.83 8.46
CA GLN A 69 -16.87 26.37 8.30
C GLN A 69 -15.95 25.39 7.53
N TYR A 70 -16.02 24.10 7.86
CA TYR A 70 -15.27 23.08 7.13
C TYR A 70 -15.69 22.99 5.65
N LEU A 71 -16.98 23.20 5.33
CA LEU A 71 -17.41 23.29 3.94
C LEU A 71 -16.86 24.54 3.23
N LEU A 72 -16.66 25.66 3.93
CA LEU A 72 -16.09 26.86 3.33
C LEU A 72 -14.62 26.67 2.93
N ASP A 73 -13.76 26.29 3.87
CA ASP A 73 -12.31 26.30 3.65
C ASP A 73 -11.56 25.04 4.11
N GLY A 74 -12.27 24.05 4.63
CA GLY A 74 -11.68 22.80 5.12
C GLY A 74 -11.13 22.90 6.55
N THR A 75 -11.34 24.01 7.25
CA THR A 75 -10.91 24.21 8.64
C THR A 75 -12.10 24.18 9.60
N VAL A 76 -11.84 24.14 10.91
CA VAL A 76 -12.87 24.26 11.95
C VAL A 76 -12.85 25.63 12.64
N GLU A 77 -11.93 26.51 12.23
CA GLU A 77 -11.77 27.84 12.81
C GLU A 77 -12.86 28.77 12.28
N ILE A 78 -13.85 29.05 13.12
CA ILE A 78 -15.00 29.88 12.74
C ILE A 78 -14.52 31.29 12.39
N LYS A 79 -14.79 31.70 11.16
CA LYS A 79 -14.56 33.06 10.68
C LYS A 79 -15.88 33.84 10.63
N ASP A 80 -15.77 35.17 10.68
CA ASP A 80 -16.92 36.07 10.57
C ASP A 80 -17.27 36.33 9.10
N GLU A 81 -18.57 36.29 8.78
CA GLU A 81 -19.16 36.65 7.48
C GLU A 81 -18.56 35.95 6.25
N PHE A 82 -18.92 34.68 6.06
CA PHE A 82 -18.60 33.93 4.84
C PHE A 82 -19.85 33.37 4.17
N PHE A 83 -19.83 33.39 2.84
CA PHE A 83 -20.85 32.86 1.98
C PHE A 83 -20.26 31.73 1.16
N LEU A 84 -21.04 30.65 0.99
CA LEU A 84 -20.66 29.50 0.20
C LEU A 84 -21.23 29.67 -1.21
N SER A 85 -20.39 30.01 -2.17
CA SER A 85 -20.79 30.03 -3.58
C SER A 85 -21.04 28.61 -4.11
N PHE A 86 -21.69 28.50 -5.27
CA PHE A 86 -21.97 27.21 -5.89
C PHE A 86 -20.70 26.41 -6.22
N SER A 87 -19.70 27.06 -6.80
CA SER A 87 -18.43 26.42 -7.15
C SER A 87 -17.64 25.99 -5.92
N GLU A 88 -17.62 26.81 -4.87
CA GLU A 88 -17.03 26.45 -3.58
C GLU A 88 -17.79 25.28 -2.93
N PHE A 89 -19.11 25.21 -3.07
CA PHE A 89 -19.88 24.10 -2.55
C PHE A 89 -19.54 22.77 -3.24
N ALA A 90 -19.38 22.77 -4.57
CA ALA A 90 -18.96 21.58 -5.30
C ALA A 90 -17.57 21.08 -4.84
N LEU A 91 -16.63 22.01 -4.63
CA LEU A 91 -15.31 21.73 -4.06
C LEU A 91 -15.43 21.18 -2.63
N ALA A 92 -16.29 21.77 -1.81
CA ALA A 92 -16.54 21.37 -0.43
C ALA A 92 -17.10 19.95 -0.34
N VAL A 93 -18.08 19.63 -1.18
CA VAL A 93 -18.68 18.28 -1.27
C VAL A 93 -17.60 17.27 -1.65
N THR A 94 -16.75 17.58 -2.62
CA THR A 94 -15.64 16.71 -3.03
C THR A 94 -14.65 16.49 -1.88
N ARG A 95 -14.22 17.57 -1.21
CA ARG A 95 -13.32 17.51 -0.04
C ARG A 95 -13.93 16.68 1.09
N PHE A 96 -15.20 16.91 1.41
CA PHE A 96 -15.93 16.14 2.42
C PHE A 96 -16.02 14.65 2.05
N ARG A 97 -16.33 14.31 0.80
CA ARG A 97 -16.41 12.91 0.38
C ARG A 97 -15.06 12.19 0.48
N LYS A 98 -13.96 12.86 0.16
CA LYS A 98 -12.59 12.33 0.40
C LYS A 98 -12.38 12.05 1.89
N LEU A 99 -12.67 13.01 2.78
CA LEU A 99 -12.57 12.82 4.23
C LEU A 99 -13.47 11.68 4.74
N ALA A 100 -14.70 11.59 4.25
CA ALA A 100 -15.67 10.57 4.64
C ALA A 100 -15.22 9.15 4.25
N LEU A 101 -14.63 8.98 3.06
CA LEU A 101 -14.06 7.69 2.65
C LEU A 101 -12.82 7.31 3.45
N LEU A 102 -11.96 8.28 3.76
CA LEU A 102 -10.77 8.05 4.58
C LEU A 102 -11.13 7.65 6.02
N SER A 103 -12.17 8.26 6.58
CA SER A 103 -12.55 8.11 7.98
C SER A 103 -13.48 6.94 8.25
N TYR A 104 -14.57 6.85 7.48
CA TYR A 104 -15.67 5.91 7.73
C TYR A 104 -15.97 4.98 6.55
N GLY A 105 -15.41 5.19 5.36
CA GLY A 105 -15.78 4.40 4.17
C GLY A 105 -17.26 4.51 3.77
N ASN A 106 -17.99 5.46 4.36
CA ASN A 106 -19.41 5.68 4.15
C ASN A 106 -19.75 7.17 4.32
N ILE A 107 -20.28 7.78 3.27
CA ILE A 107 -20.59 9.22 3.23
C ILE A 107 -21.70 9.59 4.22
N GLN A 108 -22.78 8.81 4.27
CA GLN A 108 -23.91 9.07 5.15
C GLN A 108 -23.53 9.00 6.62
N ASN A 109 -22.74 8.01 7.02
CA ASN A 109 -22.31 7.86 8.41
C ASN A 109 -21.34 8.99 8.80
N ALA A 110 -20.38 9.30 7.93
CA ALA A 110 -19.49 10.43 8.12
C ALA A 110 -20.27 11.74 8.28
N PHE A 111 -21.27 11.97 7.42
CA PHE A 111 -22.07 13.19 7.46
C PHE A 111 -22.87 13.26 8.75
N LYS A 112 -23.54 12.18 9.14
CA LYS A 112 -24.33 12.11 10.38
C LYS A 112 -23.50 12.49 11.62
N ILE A 113 -22.23 12.07 11.65
CA ILE A 113 -21.32 12.34 12.77
C ILE A 113 -20.74 13.75 12.65
N PHE A 114 -20.00 14.03 11.58
CA PHE A 114 -19.25 15.28 11.40
C PHE A 114 -20.13 16.52 11.29
N SER A 115 -21.36 16.39 10.77
CA SER A 115 -22.26 17.54 10.66
C SER A 115 -22.73 18.08 12.00
N THR A 116 -22.63 17.29 13.08
CA THR A 116 -23.19 17.66 14.40
C THR A 116 -22.17 17.61 15.53
N ASP A 117 -21.13 16.79 15.40
CA ASP A 117 -20.08 16.62 16.41
C ASP A 117 -18.79 17.30 15.95
N SER A 118 -18.56 18.52 16.45
CA SER A 118 -17.39 19.33 16.11
C SER A 118 -16.08 18.74 16.62
N ASP A 119 -16.10 18.07 17.77
CA ASP A 119 -14.90 17.49 18.39
C ASP A 119 -14.42 16.31 17.55
N VAL A 120 -15.34 15.44 17.14
CA VAL A 120 -15.01 14.30 16.26
C VAL A 120 -14.52 14.77 14.89
N LEU A 121 -15.09 15.83 14.32
CA LEU A 121 -14.57 16.41 13.08
C LEU A 121 -13.14 16.94 13.27
N TYR A 122 -12.89 17.71 14.32
CA TYR A 122 -11.57 18.25 14.62
C TYR A 122 -10.52 17.15 14.81
N ASP A 123 -10.82 16.13 15.62
CA ASP A 123 -9.92 15.00 15.85
C ASP A 123 -9.53 14.31 14.55
N TRP A 124 -10.48 14.14 13.64
CA TRP A 124 -10.21 13.53 12.34
C TRP A 124 -9.33 14.43 11.46
N LEU A 125 -9.59 15.73 11.42
CA LEU A 125 -8.74 16.66 10.66
C LEU A 125 -7.30 16.65 11.17
N VAL A 126 -7.11 16.69 12.49
CA VAL A 126 -5.78 16.60 13.14
C VAL A 126 -5.10 15.28 12.83
N ILE A 127 -5.82 14.15 12.90
CA ILE A 127 -5.23 12.83 12.61
C ILE A 127 -4.90 12.68 11.12
N THR A 128 -5.60 13.37 10.22
CA THR A 128 -5.31 13.35 8.77
C THR A 128 -4.35 14.45 8.32
N GLU A 129 -4.01 15.39 9.18
CA GLU A 129 -3.12 16.50 8.85
C GLU A 129 -1.73 15.98 8.43
N PRO A 130 -1.14 16.56 7.38
CA PRO A 130 0.25 16.30 7.02
C PRO A 130 1.20 16.42 8.21
N ILE A 131 2.12 15.46 8.32
CA ILE A 131 3.20 15.51 9.30
C ILE A 131 4.40 16.19 8.64
N ASP A 132 4.97 17.17 9.33
CA ASP A 132 6.21 17.84 8.90
C ASP A 132 7.36 16.83 8.79
N GLU A 133 8.12 16.93 7.69
CA GLU A 133 9.31 16.11 7.46
C GLU A 133 10.36 16.31 8.55
N GLU A 134 10.44 17.52 9.15
CA GLU A 134 11.36 17.83 10.24
C GLU A 134 11.18 16.88 11.44
N GLU A 135 9.99 16.35 11.70
CA GLU A 135 9.76 15.37 12.77
C GLU A 135 10.61 14.11 12.56
N PHE A 136 10.82 13.71 11.31
CA PHE A 136 11.60 12.53 10.94
C PHE A 136 13.08 12.85 10.81
N GLU A 137 13.43 14.02 10.25
CA GLU A 137 14.82 14.45 10.07
C GLU A 137 15.53 14.68 11.41
N ASN A 138 14.79 15.18 12.42
CA ASN A 138 15.32 15.48 13.74
C ASN A 138 15.35 14.28 14.70
N ARG A 139 14.96 13.08 14.25
CA ARG A 139 15.03 11.87 15.10
C ARG A 139 16.46 11.60 15.56
N HIS A 140 16.55 11.13 16.80
CA HIS A 140 17.81 10.65 17.38
C HIS A 140 18.20 9.30 16.78
N GLU A 141 19.51 9.04 16.77
CA GLU A 141 20.03 7.72 16.45
C GLU A 141 19.55 6.68 17.49
N PRO A 142 19.23 5.44 17.06
CA PRO A 142 18.84 4.39 17.99
C PRO A 142 19.94 4.09 19.01
N ILE A 143 19.56 3.83 20.27
CA ILE A 143 20.50 3.39 21.32
C ILE A 143 21.11 2.03 20.95
N ASN A 144 20.31 1.14 20.37
CA ASN A 144 20.73 -0.17 19.90
C ASN A 144 20.44 -0.29 18.40
N PRO A 145 21.30 0.26 17.53
CA PRO A 145 21.07 0.24 16.10
C PRO A 145 21.25 -1.18 15.53
N VAL A 146 20.50 -1.46 14.47
CA VAL A 146 20.71 -2.65 13.64
C VAL A 146 22.12 -2.58 13.06
N ASN A 147 22.84 -3.70 13.09
CA ASN A 147 24.12 -3.88 12.42
C ASN A 147 23.87 -4.55 11.06
N PRO A 148 23.83 -3.81 9.94
CA PRO A 148 23.41 -4.38 8.66
C PRO A 148 24.34 -5.52 8.21
N ILE A 149 23.72 -6.60 7.76
CA ILE A 149 24.36 -7.76 7.14
C ILE A 149 24.40 -7.51 5.63
N ASP A 150 25.52 -7.82 4.97
CA ASP A 150 25.63 -7.64 3.53
C ASP A 150 24.61 -8.53 2.79
N GLY A 151 24.00 -8.01 1.72
CA GLY A 151 22.97 -8.76 0.98
C GLY A 151 23.48 -10.08 0.39
N ARG A 152 24.80 -10.23 0.20
CA ARG A 152 25.41 -11.49 -0.25
C ARG A 152 25.57 -12.51 0.88
N GLU A 153 25.39 -12.11 2.13
CA GLU A 153 25.56 -12.92 3.35
C GLU A 153 24.21 -13.25 4.02
N THR A 154 23.14 -12.49 3.76
CA THR A 154 21.84 -12.66 4.44
C THR A 154 21.22 -14.04 4.28
N TYR A 155 21.53 -14.77 3.19
CA TYR A 155 21.08 -16.15 2.98
C TYR A 155 21.56 -17.12 4.07
N TYR A 156 22.67 -16.83 4.76
CA TYR A 156 23.14 -17.63 5.90
C TYR A 156 22.15 -17.63 7.07
N LEU A 157 21.24 -16.66 7.16
CA LEU A 157 20.18 -16.65 8.16
C LEU A 157 19.02 -17.60 7.83
N GLY A 158 18.96 -18.11 6.60
CA GLY A 158 17.93 -19.03 6.14
C GLY A 158 18.07 -20.42 6.74
N HIS A 159 16.95 -20.99 7.22
CA HIS A 159 16.95 -22.33 7.83
C HIS A 159 17.40 -23.44 6.86
N LEU A 160 17.09 -23.31 5.56
CA LEU A 160 17.51 -24.26 4.53
C LEU A 160 19.04 -24.30 4.40
N THR A 161 19.66 -23.13 4.28
CA THR A 161 21.13 -22.99 4.22
C THR A 161 21.79 -23.51 5.48
N GLN A 162 21.26 -23.16 6.66
CA GLN A 162 21.79 -23.66 7.93
C GLN A 162 21.70 -25.19 8.04
N ASN A 163 20.60 -25.79 7.59
CA ASN A 163 20.44 -27.25 7.58
C ASN A 163 21.39 -27.92 6.57
N GLN A 164 21.55 -27.34 5.39
CA GLN A 164 22.47 -27.83 4.36
C GLN A 164 23.92 -27.80 4.86
N LEU A 165 24.39 -26.69 5.42
CA LEU A 165 25.76 -26.58 5.94
C LEU A 165 26.01 -27.58 7.07
N LYS A 166 25.05 -27.75 7.99
CA LYS A 166 25.13 -28.76 9.06
C LYS A 166 25.22 -30.17 8.49
N GLN A 167 24.40 -30.49 7.49
CA GLN A 167 24.42 -31.81 6.87
C GLN A 167 25.74 -32.05 6.13
N SER A 168 26.22 -31.08 5.36
CA SER A 168 27.51 -31.17 4.65
C SER A 168 28.68 -31.40 5.61
N LEU A 169 28.64 -30.78 6.79
CA LEU A 169 29.66 -30.98 7.83
C LEU A 169 29.56 -32.35 8.50
N LEU A 170 28.34 -32.87 8.69
CA LEU A 170 28.14 -34.24 9.19
C LEU A 170 28.63 -35.28 8.18
N ASP A 171 28.38 -35.04 6.89
CA ASP A 171 28.76 -35.95 5.82
C ASP A 171 30.28 -35.91 5.55
N ASN A 172 30.94 -34.76 5.78
CA ASN A 172 32.37 -34.54 5.53
C ASN A 172 33.02 -33.75 6.69
N PRO A 173 33.22 -34.36 7.88
CA PRO A 173 33.64 -33.64 9.09
C PRO A 173 35.06 -33.08 9.02
N ASP A 174 35.93 -33.64 8.17
CA ASP A 174 37.32 -33.21 8.01
C ASP A 174 37.49 -32.19 6.86
N ASP A 175 36.42 -31.79 6.18
CA ASP A 175 36.47 -30.82 5.10
C ASP A 175 36.66 -29.39 5.65
N VAL A 176 37.87 -28.87 5.46
CA VAL A 176 38.28 -27.55 5.95
C VAL A 176 37.50 -26.40 5.30
N GLU A 177 37.04 -26.56 4.06
CA GLU A 177 36.24 -25.52 3.38
C GLU A 177 34.83 -25.46 3.98
N ILE A 178 34.20 -26.62 4.18
CA ILE A 178 32.85 -26.71 4.78
C ILE A 178 32.87 -26.18 6.22
N GLN A 179 33.87 -26.55 7.01
CA GLN A 179 34.01 -26.03 8.38
C GLN A 179 34.18 -24.51 8.40
N ARG A 180 35.01 -23.95 7.51
CA ARG A 180 35.19 -22.48 7.41
C ARG A 180 33.91 -21.76 7.02
N GLU A 181 33.16 -22.30 6.05
CA GLU A 181 31.88 -21.71 5.63
C GLU A 181 30.85 -21.80 6.77
N TYR A 182 30.81 -22.92 7.50
CA TYR A 182 29.94 -23.08 8.66
C TYR A 182 30.27 -22.07 9.76
N ASP A 183 31.54 -21.93 10.14
CA ASP A 183 31.99 -20.99 11.18
C ASP A 183 31.64 -19.55 10.80
N TYR A 184 31.89 -19.16 9.54
CA TYR A 184 31.51 -17.85 9.02
C TYR A 184 29.98 -17.64 9.07
N SER A 185 29.19 -18.65 8.71
CA SER A 185 27.73 -18.57 8.82
C SER A 185 27.26 -18.32 10.26
N GLN A 186 27.96 -18.87 11.27
CA GLN A 186 27.62 -18.65 12.68
C GLN A 186 27.91 -17.20 13.11
N GLU A 187 28.95 -16.56 12.58
CA GLU A 187 29.19 -15.14 12.81
C GLU A 187 28.03 -14.27 12.28
N ILE A 188 27.52 -14.61 11.08
CA ILE A 188 26.37 -13.91 10.49
C ILE A 188 25.10 -14.16 11.32
N VAL A 189 24.87 -15.39 11.77
CA VAL A 189 23.76 -15.73 12.69
C VAL A 189 23.82 -14.90 13.97
N GLN A 190 25.02 -14.71 14.54
CA GLN A 190 25.19 -13.89 15.75
C GLN A 190 24.89 -12.41 15.50
N LYS A 191 25.24 -11.86 14.33
CA LYS A 191 24.80 -10.52 13.91
C LYS A 191 23.27 -10.47 13.79
N GLY A 192 22.65 -11.49 13.19
CA GLY A 192 21.18 -11.59 13.07
C GLY A 192 20.45 -11.63 14.42
N LYS A 193 21.00 -12.34 15.41
CA LYS A 193 20.47 -12.37 16.79
C LYS A 193 20.55 -11.01 17.48
N ARG A 194 21.65 -10.28 17.26
CA ARG A 194 21.78 -8.90 17.76
C ARG A 194 20.76 -7.98 17.10
N ASN A 195 20.57 -8.08 15.79
CA ASN A 195 19.61 -7.28 15.04
C ASN A 195 18.16 -7.55 15.48
N TYR A 196 17.83 -8.81 15.78
CA TYR A 196 16.56 -9.18 16.40
C TYR A 196 16.31 -8.38 17.70
N GLN A 197 17.31 -8.27 18.58
CA GLN A 197 17.19 -7.46 19.80
C GLN A 197 17.07 -5.97 19.49
N ALA A 198 17.84 -5.46 18.52
CA ALA A 198 17.76 -4.06 18.07
C ALA A 198 16.33 -3.71 17.63
N TYR A 199 15.70 -4.55 16.81
CA TYR A 199 14.32 -4.34 16.36
C TYR A 199 13.30 -4.35 17.50
N LEU A 200 13.43 -5.28 18.45
CA LEU A 200 12.57 -5.33 19.64
C LEU A 200 12.68 -4.05 20.48
N THR A 201 13.89 -3.48 20.60
CA THR A 201 14.16 -2.31 21.43
C THR A 201 14.05 -0.97 20.70
N SER A 202 13.87 -0.96 19.38
CA SER A 202 13.68 0.29 18.62
C SER A 202 12.45 1.02 19.14
N ASP A 203 12.49 2.33 19.29
CA ASP A 203 11.35 3.20 19.65
C ASP A 203 10.44 3.45 18.44
N HIS A 204 11.02 3.65 17.26
CA HIS A 204 10.28 3.85 16.01
C HIS A 204 10.34 2.64 15.09
N LEU A 205 9.23 2.39 14.40
CA LEU A 205 9.16 1.47 13.27
C LEU A 205 8.14 2.04 12.27
N ASP A 206 8.63 2.51 11.12
CA ASP A 206 7.81 3.18 10.11
C ASP A 206 7.35 2.20 9.03
N VAL A 207 8.24 1.31 8.55
CA VAL A 207 7.96 0.39 7.45
C VAL A 207 8.26 -1.06 7.83
N TYR A 208 7.33 -1.96 7.54
CA TYR A 208 7.55 -3.41 7.58
C TYR A 208 7.90 -3.92 6.18
N ILE A 209 8.98 -4.69 6.03
CA ILE A 209 9.34 -5.33 4.76
C ILE A 209 8.75 -6.74 4.72
N ALA A 210 7.70 -6.93 3.90
CA ALA A 210 7.11 -8.24 3.66
C ALA A 210 7.78 -8.92 2.46
N THR A 211 8.42 -10.06 2.72
CA THR A 211 9.19 -10.80 1.72
C THR A 211 9.18 -12.30 2.00
N SER A 212 9.34 -13.10 0.95
CA SER A 212 9.56 -14.54 1.00
C SER A 212 10.97 -14.82 0.53
N MET A 213 11.73 -15.61 1.29
CA MET A 213 13.13 -15.85 0.98
C MET A 213 13.47 -17.34 1.11
N ARG A 214 13.83 -17.95 -0.01
CA ARG A 214 14.22 -19.35 -0.14
C ARG A 214 15.56 -19.49 -0.84
N LEU A 215 15.81 -18.66 -1.86
CA LEU A 215 17.02 -18.70 -2.67
C LEU A 215 17.95 -17.53 -2.37
N ARG A 216 19.26 -17.74 -2.57
CA ARG A 216 20.31 -16.78 -2.25
C ARG A 216 20.11 -15.42 -2.94
N GLU A 217 19.69 -15.45 -4.19
CA GLU A 217 19.42 -14.27 -5.00
C GLU A 217 18.20 -13.49 -4.53
N GLU A 218 17.17 -14.16 -3.98
CA GLU A 218 16.02 -13.46 -3.39
C GLU A 218 16.49 -12.57 -2.24
N TYR A 219 17.26 -13.14 -1.29
CA TYR A 219 17.89 -12.40 -0.19
C TYR A 219 18.71 -11.19 -0.67
N PHE A 220 19.52 -11.40 -1.71
CA PHE A 220 20.37 -10.35 -2.28
C PHE A 220 19.55 -9.22 -2.92
N PHE A 221 18.58 -9.56 -3.77
CA PHE A 221 17.75 -8.57 -4.47
C PHE A 221 16.89 -7.76 -3.52
N ILE A 222 16.29 -8.37 -2.50
CA ILE A 222 15.52 -7.63 -1.48
C ILE A 222 16.42 -6.62 -0.79
N ASN A 223 17.58 -7.05 -0.30
CA ASN A 223 18.51 -6.16 0.40
C ASN A 223 18.92 -4.97 -0.48
N LYS A 224 19.19 -5.25 -1.76
CA LYS A 224 19.54 -4.23 -2.74
C LYS A 224 18.39 -3.24 -2.98
N TRP A 225 17.19 -3.73 -3.28
CA TRP A 225 16.03 -2.87 -3.53
C TRP A 225 15.63 -2.06 -2.30
N VAL A 226 15.67 -2.64 -1.10
CA VAL A 226 15.43 -1.92 0.16
C VAL A 226 16.43 -0.78 0.30
N LYS A 227 17.74 -1.04 0.11
CA LYS A 227 18.77 0.00 0.16
C LYS A 227 18.54 1.09 -0.88
N GLU A 228 18.17 0.73 -2.10
CA GLU A 228 17.92 1.69 -3.18
C GLU A 228 16.70 2.58 -2.87
N ILE A 229 15.58 2.00 -2.42
CA ILE A 229 14.37 2.72 -2.03
C ILE A 229 14.67 3.74 -0.93
N PHE A 230 15.29 3.32 0.18
CA PHE A 230 15.54 4.21 1.31
C PHE A 230 16.70 5.19 1.08
N ASN A 231 17.48 5.04 0.00
CA ASN A 231 18.45 6.03 -0.45
C ASN A 231 17.94 6.94 -1.58
N PHE A 232 16.68 6.78 -2.00
CA PHE A 232 16.15 7.48 -3.16
C PHE A 232 15.63 8.88 -2.83
N GLY A 233 16.23 9.92 -3.41
CA GLY A 233 15.70 11.29 -3.33
C GLY A 233 15.53 11.78 -1.88
N ASP A 234 14.37 12.39 -1.60
CA ASP A 234 14.13 13.04 -0.31
C ASP A 234 13.85 12.06 0.84
N ILE A 235 13.43 10.82 0.56
CA ILE A 235 13.19 9.83 1.64
C ILE A 235 14.46 9.53 2.42
N LYS A 236 15.63 9.70 1.79
CA LYS A 236 16.94 9.48 2.42
C LYS A 236 17.21 10.46 3.57
N ARG A 237 16.65 11.66 3.51
CA ARG A 237 16.80 12.67 4.57
C ARG A 237 15.98 12.32 5.80
N LEU A 238 14.84 11.67 5.57
CA LEU A 238 14.00 11.16 6.64
C LEU A 238 14.72 9.99 7.31
N LYS A 239 14.95 10.09 8.63
CA LYS A 239 15.52 9.01 9.43
C LYS A 239 14.47 7.94 9.73
N LEU A 240 13.89 7.38 8.66
CA LEU A 240 12.92 6.30 8.75
C LEU A 240 13.59 5.04 9.26
N ARG A 241 12.84 4.25 10.02
CA ARG A 241 13.29 2.96 10.54
C ARG A 241 12.38 1.87 10.02
N TRP A 242 12.95 0.82 9.47
CA TRP A 242 12.20 -0.28 8.88
C TRP A 242 12.66 -1.61 9.41
N PHE A 243 11.74 -2.56 9.46
CA PHE A 243 12.01 -3.94 9.82
C PHE A 243 12.25 -4.75 8.56
N ASP A 244 13.46 -5.28 8.41
CA ASP A 244 13.84 -6.18 7.33
C ASP A 244 14.07 -7.58 7.91
N PRO A 245 13.19 -8.57 7.63
CA PRO A 245 13.34 -9.92 8.15
C PRO A 245 14.59 -10.62 7.61
N THR A 246 15.21 -10.14 6.52
CA THR A 246 16.49 -10.64 5.99
C THR A 246 17.67 -10.33 6.92
N GLN A 247 17.51 -9.40 7.87
CA GLN A 247 18.56 -8.88 8.74
C GLN A 247 18.52 -9.45 10.15
N ALA A 248 17.46 -10.17 10.51
CA ALA A 248 17.23 -10.67 11.86
C ALA A 248 17.18 -12.20 11.90
N PHE A 249 17.64 -12.77 13.01
CA PHE A 249 17.61 -14.22 13.22
C PHE A 249 16.98 -14.56 14.56
N CYS A 250 16.03 -15.49 14.53
CA CYS A 250 15.36 -16.02 15.71
C CYS A 250 15.27 -17.55 15.56
N GLU A 251 15.76 -18.28 16.57
CA GLU A 251 15.82 -19.75 16.54
C GLU A 251 14.43 -20.39 16.75
N SER A 252 13.66 -19.84 17.68
CA SER A 252 12.35 -20.33 18.04
C SER A 252 11.33 -19.90 17.00
N ARG A 253 10.69 -20.88 16.35
CA ARG A 253 9.59 -20.63 15.40
C ARG A 253 8.46 -19.82 16.04
N ILE A 254 8.16 -20.07 17.32
CA ILE A 254 7.09 -19.38 18.04
C ILE A 254 7.47 -17.92 18.26
N ASP A 255 8.68 -17.68 18.79
CA ASP A 255 9.14 -16.32 19.08
C ASP A 255 9.32 -15.51 17.80
N LYS A 256 9.75 -16.17 16.71
CA LYS A 256 9.81 -15.55 15.39
C LYS A 256 8.43 -15.07 14.93
N GLY A 257 7.41 -15.93 15.04
CA GLY A 257 6.05 -15.55 14.64
C GLY A 257 5.49 -14.40 15.47
N LEU A 258 5.70 -14.40 16.79
CA LEU A 258 5.29 -13.30 17.66
C LEU A 258 6.08 -12.01 17.39
N PHE A 259 7.37 -12.14 17.11
CA PHE A 259 8.24 -11.02 16.78
C PHE A 259 7.82 -10.35 15.47
N GLU A 260 7.63 -11.11 14.39
CA GLU A 260 7.19 -10.57 13.10
C GLU A 260 5.78 -9.97 13.20
N ALA A 261 4.86 -10.61 13.92
CA ALA A 261 3.53 -10.04 14.19
C ALA A 261 3.61 -8.72 14.98
N LEU A 262 4.52 -8.61 15.95
CA LEU A 262 4.75 -7.36 16.67
C LEU A 262 5.34 -6.28 15.77
N MET A 263 6.31 -6.62 14.92
CA MET A 263 6.88 -5.66 13.94
C MET A 263 5.79 -5.16 12.99
N LEU A 264 4.95 -6.06 12.47
CA LEU A 264 3.81 -5.70 11.62
C LEU A 264 2.81 -4.80 12.34
N LYS A 265 2.53 -5.08 13.62
CA LYS A 265 1.66 -4.24 14.46
C LYS A 265 2.25 -2.85 14.71
N ARG A 266 3.57 -2.74 14.85
CA ARG A 266 4.25 -1.48 15.17
C ARG A 266 4.51 -0.60 13.96
N ALA A 267 4.76 -1.19 12.79
CA ALA A 267 4.98 -0.43 11.56
C ALA A 267 3.76 0.42 11.18
N LYS A 268 3.99 1.57 10.54
CA LYS A 268 2.95 2.46 10.02
C LYS A 268 2.42 1.98 8.66
N CYS A 269 3.26 1.35 7.85
CA CYS A 269 2.89 0.72 6.59
C CYS A 269 3.75 -0.51 6.28
N THR A 270 3.35 -1.27 5.26
CA THR A 270 4.07 -2.46 4.78
C THR A 270 4.52 -2.25 3.34
N LEU A 271 5.80 -2.47 3.08
CA LEU A 271 6.35 -2.65 1.73
C LEU A 271 6.39 -4.14 1.41
N TYR A 272 5.52 -4.56 0.51
CA TYR A 272 5.37 -5.93 0.04
C TYR A 272 6.14 -6.11 -1.27
N PHE A 273 7.13 -7.00 -1.28
CA PHE A 273 7.87 -7.35 -2.50
C PHE A 273 7.19 -8.52 -3.21
N VAL A 274 6.68 -8.33 -4.44
CA VAL A 274 6.30 -9.48 -5.29
C VAL A 274 7.57 -10.19 -5.74
N GLN A 275 7.60 -11.52 -5.64
CA GLN A 275 8.78 -12.33 -5.91
C GLN A 275 8.42 -13.60 -6.69
N GLU A 276 9.44 -14.38 -7.04
CA GLU A 276 9.33 -15.62 -7.81
C GLU A 276 8.50 -16.66 -7.05
N SER A 277 8.69 -16.76 -5.73
CA SER A 277 7.96 -17.67 -4.85
C SER A 277 7.06 -16.92 -3.86
N ASP A 278 5.89 -16.50 -4.31
CA ASP A 278 4.87 -15.97 -3.39
C ASP A 278 4.42 -17.08 -2.42
N THR A 279 4.43 -16.78 -1.13
CA THR A 279 4.07 -17.73 -0.08
C THR A 279 2.85 -17.25 0.68
N LEU A 280 2.10 -18.21 1.23
CA LEU A 280 0.97 -17.95 2.12
C LEU A 280 1.32 -16.99 3.27
N GLY A 281 2.55 -17.07 3.79
CA GLY A 281 3.03 -16.17 4.84
C GLY A 281 2.99 -14.70 4.41
N LYS A 282 3.54 -14.38 3.24
CA LYS A 282 3.61 -13.01 2.74
C LYS A 282 2.21 -12.44 2.41
N ASP A 283 1.35 -13.24 1.79
CA ASP A 283 -0.04 -12.84 1.53
C ASP A 283 -0.81 -12.61 2.85
N SER A 284 -0.50 -13.38 3.91
CA SER A 284 -1.10 -13.17 5.23
C SER A 284 -0.63 -11.88 5.90
N GLU A 285 0.62 -11.47 5.71
CA GLU A 285 1.14 -10.18 6.19
C GLU A 285 0.48 -9.00 5.47
N LEU A 286 0.31 -9.11 4.15
CA LEU A 286 -0.44 -8.14 3.35
C LEU A 286 -1.88 -8.00 3.87
N ALA A 287 -2.60 -9.11 3.98
CA ALA A 287 -3.98 -9.10 4.45
C ALA A 287 -4.10 -8.57 5.89
N SER A 288 -3.18 -8.98 6.79
CA SER A 288 -3.15 -8.52 8.18
C SER A 288 -2.83 -7.02 8.29
N THR A 289 -2.00 -6.47 7.41
CA THR A 289 -1.71 -5.03 7.37
C THR A 289 -2.96 -4.23 7.00
N LEU A 290 -3.64 -4.63 5.92
CA LEU A 290 -4.87 -3.96 5.49
C LEU A 290 -5.99 -4.12 6.53
N ALA A 291 -6.08 -5.28 7.18
CA ALA A 291 -7.04 -5.56 8.24
C ALA A 291 -6.83 -4.70 9.50
N GLN A 292 -5.64 -4.11 9.67
CA GLN A 292 -5.32 -3.12 10.71
C GLN A 292 -5.54 -1.66 10.23
N GLY A 293 -6.05 -1.45 9.02
CA GLY A 293 -6.26 -0.11 8.45
C GLY A 293 -4.99 0.58 7.95
N LYS A 294 -3.88 -0.15 7.82
CA LYS A 294 -2.59 0.38 7.38
C LYS A 294 -2.38 0.18 5.89
N THR A 295 -1.57 1.05 5.30
CA THR A 295 -1.25 1.00 3.87
C THR A 295 -0.32 -0.17 3.56
N VAL A 296 -0.65 -0.91 2.49
CA VAL A 296 0.29 -1.83 1.83
C VAL A 296 0.73 -1.23 0.51
N ILE A 297 2.04 -1.20 0.29
CA ILE A 297 2.68 -0.79 -0.95
C ILE A 297 3.28 -2.05 -1.55
N ALA A 298 2.75 -2.53 -2.66
CA ALA A 298 3.26 -3.70 -3.36
C ALA A 298 4.22 -3.26 -4.48
N TYR A 299 5.51 -3.55 -4.32
CA TYR A 299 6.48 -3.38 -5.40
C TYR A 299 6.49 -4.61 -6.30
N VAL A 300 6.24 -4.37 -7.59
CA VAL A 300 6.20 -5.40 -8.63
C VAL A 300 7.12 -4.97 -9.76
N PRO A 301 8.30 -5.58 -9.95
CA PRO A 301 9.27 -5.10 -10.93
C PRO A 301 8.69 -5.01 -12.35
N ARG A 302 8.99 -3.94 -13.09
CA ARG A 302 8.79 -3.89 -14.54
C ARG A 302 9.96 -4.58 -15.23
N ILE A 303 9.66 -5.44 -16.19
CA ILE A 303 10.67 -6.26 -16.86
C ILE A 303 10.98 -5.66 -18.23
N ASP A 304 11.99 -4.81 -18.25
CA ASP A 304 12.59 -4.25 -19.47
C ASP A 304 14.01 -4.81 -19.70
N ASP A 305 14.69 -4.32 -20.72
CA ASP A 305 16.03 -4.80 -21.06
C ASP A 305 17.07 -4.42 -20.00
N ASP A 306 16.95 -3.23 -19.40
CA ASP A 306 17.86 -2.77 -18.35
C ASP A 306 17.74 -3.64 -17.10
N TYR A 307 16.49 -3.98 -16.70
CA TYR A 307 16.23 -4.93 -15.63
C TYR A 307 16.91 -6.28 -15.91
N MET A 308 16.77 -6.82 -17.13
CA MET A 308 17.35 -8.13 -17.47
C MET A 308 18.87 -8.11 -17.47
N ILE A 309 19.50 -7.03 -17.95
CA ILE A 309 20.95 -6.85 -17.92
C ILE A 309 21.44 -6.86 -16.47
N GLU A 310 20.79 -6.09 -15.61
CA GLU A 310 21.15 -5.99 -14.20
C GLU A 310 20.89 -7.30 -13.45
N PHE A 311 19.74 -7.93 -13.67
CA PHE A 311 19.36 -9.21 -13.08
C PHE A 311 20.40 -10.30 -13.38
N LEU A 312 20.76 -10.49 -14.65
CA LEU A 312 21.74 -11.51 -15.05
C LEU A 312 23.16 -11.17 -14.59
N LYS A 313 23.54 -9.89 -14.57
CA LYS A 313 24.82 -9.45 -14.00
C LYS A 313 24.92 -9.85 -12.52
N ASN A 314 23.89 -9.53 -11.73
CA ASN A 314 23.86 -9.83 -10.31
C ASN A 314 23.86 -11.35 -10.05
N LEU A 315 23.13 -12.14 -10.84
CA LEU A 315 23.20 -13.60 -10.76
C LEU A 315 24.60 -14.13 -11.05
N GLY A 316 25.29 -13.59 -12.07
CA GLY A 316 26.67 -13.95 -12.38
C GLY A 316 27.64 -13.67 -11.23
N GLU A 317 27.45 -12.55 -10.51
CA GLU A 317 28.24 -12.22 -9.32
C GLU A 317 27.97 -13.18 -8.16
N LEU A 318 26.73 -13.64 -7.97
CA LEU A 318 26.34 -14.58 -6.91
C LEU A 318 26.77 -16.01 -7.20
N TYR A 319 26.84 -16.38 -8.48
CA TYR A 319 27.13 -17.73 -8.96
C TYR A 319 28.31 -17.72 -9.95
N PRO A 320 29.54 -17.38 -9.49
CA PRO A 320 30.69 -17.16 -10.37
C PRO A 320 31.15 -18.42 -11.12
N ARG A 321 30.68 -19.61 -10.73
CA ARG A 321 30.98 -20.89 -11.38
C ARG A 321 30.00 -21.24 -12.51
N LYS A 322 28.90 -20.50 -12.67
CA LYS A 322 27.88 -20.76 -13.70
C LYS A 322 28.06 -19.83 -14.89
N THR A 323 27.85 -20.33 -16.10
CA THR A 323 27.80 -19.50 -17.31
C THR A 323 26.48 -18.72 -17.39
N GLN A 324 26.39 -17.71 -18.26
CA GLN A 324 25.12 -16.99 -18.45
C GLN A 324 24.03 -17.90 -18.99
N GLU A 325 24.37 -18.85 -19.87
CA GLU A 325 23.45 -19.85 -20.42
C GLU A 325 22.86 -20.71 -19.30
N GLU A 326 23.71 -21.22 -18.40
CA GLU A 326 23.27 -22.02 -17.25
C GLU A 326 22.33 -21.22 -16.33
N LEU A 327 22.69 -19.97 -16.02
CA LEU A 327 21.86 -19.10 -15.18
C LEU A 327 20.49 -18.81 -15.79
N VAL A 328 20.45 -18.52 -17.09
CA VAL A 328 19.19 -18.29 -17.80
C VAL A 328 18.34 -19.55 -17.80
N MET A 329 18.94 -20.72 -18.08
CA MET A 329 18.22 -21.99 -18.11
C MET A 329 17.69 -22.40 -16.73
N ASP A 330 18.47 -22.20 -15.67
CA ASP A 330 18.03 -22.44 -14.30
C ASP A 330 16.81 -21.58 -13.96
N LYS A 331 16.82 -20.31 -14.37
CA LYS A 331 15.69 -19.40 -14.12
C LYS A 331 14.47 -19.72 -14.96
N ILE A 332 14.62 -20.17 -16.21
CA ILE A 332 13.48 -20.66 -17.00
C ILE A 332 12.82 -21.85 -16.29
N LYS A 333 13.62 -22.82 -15.81
CA LYS A 333 13.14 -24.00 -15.09
C LYS A 333 12.45 -23.64 -13.78
N GLU A 334 12.96 -22.63 -13.08
CA GLU A 334 12.37 -22.17 -11.83
C GLU A 334 11.02 -21.48 -12.04
N TYR A 335 10.93 -20.57 -13.02
CA TYR A 335 9.72 -19.77 -13.23
C TYR A 335 8.59 -20.56 -13.91
N LYS A 336 8.92 -21.46 -14.85
CA LYS A 336 7.95 -22.31 -15.55
C LYS A 336 8.54 -23.70 -15.81
N PRO A 337 8.61 -24.58 -14.80
CA PRO A 337 9.19 -25.92 -14.94
C PRO A 337 8.51 -26.78 -16.01
N GLN A 338 7.22 -26.56 -16.27
CA GLN A 338 6.45 -27.27 -17.30
C GLN A 338 6.92 -27.00 -18.74
N LEU A 339 7.63 -25.89 -19.01
CA LEU A 339 8.13 -25.61 -20.37
C LEU A 339 9.14 -26.65 -20.86
N ALA A 340 9.82 -27.34 -19.94
CA ALA A 340 10.67 -28.49 -20.29
C ALA A 340 9.88 -29.64 -20.96
N TRP A 341 8.55 -29.62 -20.92
CA TRP A 341 7.66 -30.64 -21.51
C TRP A 341 6.64 -30.09 -22.49
N GLU A 342 6.42 -28.78 -22.53
CA GLU A 342 5.40 -28.13 -23.36
C GLU A 342 5.96 -27.32 -24.53
N ASP A 343 7.23 -26.91 -24.45
CA ASP A 343 7.86 -26.04 -25.45
C ASP A 343 9.00 -26.79 -26.15
N GLU A 344 8.82 -27.10 -27.43
CA GLU A 344 9.79 -27.84 -28.26
C GLU A 344 11.17 -27.16 -28.28
N GLN A 345 11.21 -25.83 -28.18
CA GLN A 345 12.46 -25.07 -28.18
C GLN A 345 13.19 -25.22 -26.84
N VAL A 346 12.46 -25.16 -25.72
CA VAL A 346 13.03 -25.38 -24.38
C VAL A 346 13.44 -26.85 -24.20
N GLN A 347 12.67 -27.80 -24.74
CA GLN A 347 13.04 -29.22 -24.80
C GLN A 347 14.36 -29.43 -25.53
N ALA A 348 14.50 -28.85 -26.73
CA ALA A 348 15.74 -28.94 -27.50
C ALA A 348 16.95 -28.35 -26.74
N TRP A 349 16.74 -27.31 -25.93
CA TRP A 349 17.78 -26.74 -25.07
C TRP A 349 18.15 -27.63 -23.89
N VAL A 350 17.17 -28.33 -23.31
CA VAL A 350 17.39 -29.30 -22.23
C VAL A 350 18.15 -30.52 -22.75
N ASP A 351 17.80 -31.01 -23.94
CA ASP A 351 18.40 -32.21 -24.54
C ASP A 351 19.79 -31.95 -25.14
N ASN A 352 20.06 -30.71 -25.59
CA ASN A 352 21.35 -30.33 -26.15
C ASN A 352 21.74 -28.88 -25.79
N SER A 353 22.44 -28.71 -24.67
CA SER A 353 22.88 -27.43 -24.13
C SER A 353 23.78 -26.61 -25.08
N ASN A 354 24.44 -27.25 -26.05
CA ASN A 354 25.30 -26.57 -27.03
C ASN A 354 24.52 -25.93 -28.19
N SER A 355 23.19 -26.13 -28.26
CA SER A 355 22.31 -25.57 -29.30
C SER A 355 21.60 -24.26 -28.88
N VAL A 356 21.82 -23.81 -27.64
CA VAL A 356 21.12 -22.66 -27.05
C VAL A 356 21.66 -21.36 -27.62
N SER A 357 20.82 -20.61 -28.36
CA SER A 357 21.10 -19.20 -28.61
C SER A 357 20.82 -18.41 -27.34
N LEU A 358 21.86 -17.90 -26.68
CA LEU A 358 21.74 -17.11 -25.45
C LEU A 358 20.76 -15.95 -25.60
N GLU A 359 20.75 -15.28 -26.76
CA GLU A 359 19.82 -14.19 -27.05
C GLU A 359 18.36 -14.64 -27.08
N LEU A 360 18.08 -15.81 -27.66
CA LEU A 360 16.72 -16.38 -27.65
C LEU A 360 16.30 -16.80 -26.24
N ALA A 361 17.22 -17.43 -25.48
CA ALA A 361 16.94 -17.84 -24.11
C ALA A 361 16.70 -16.64 -23.18
N LYS A 362 17.48 -15.56 -23.31
CA LYS A 362 17.28 -14.30 -22.57
C LYS A 362 15.91 -13.68 -22.87
N ARG A 363 15.52 -13.63 -24.15
CA ARG A 363 14.21 -13.12 -24.56
C ARG A 363 13.07 -13.95 -23.97
N LYS A 364 13.18 -15.28 -24.05
CA LYS A 364 12.19 -16.20 -23.47
C LYS A 364 12.07 -16.02 -21.97
N LEU A 365 13.19 -15.89 -21.25
CA LEU A 365 13.20 -15.63 -19.82
C LEU A 365 12.54 -14.28 -19.50
N LYS A 366 12.86 -13.22 -20.24
CA LYS A 366 12.23 -11.90 -20.09
C LYS A 366 10.70 -11.99 -20.22
N GLU A 367 10.21 -12.68 -21.24
CA GLU A 367 8.77 -12.89 -21.46
C GLU A 367 8.13 -13.63 -20.28
N ILE A 368 8.74 -14.72 -19.82
CA ILE A 368 8.24 -15.52 -18.69
C ILE A 368 8.15 -14.69 -17.40
N ILE A 369 9.20 -13.95 -17.06
CA ILE A 369 9.24 -13.12 -15.85
C ILE A 369 8.25 -11.96 -16.00
N GLY A 370 8.21 -11.32 -17.16
CA GLY A 370 7.30 -10.23 -17.50
C GLY A 370 5.83 -10.63 -17.32
N GLU A 371 5.41 -11.72 -17.95
CA GLU A 371 4.05 -12.27 -17.82
C GLU A 371 3.67 -12.52 -16.36
N LYS A 372 4.59 -13.08 -15.56
CA LYS A 372 4.33 -13.40 -14.16
C LYS A 372 4.12 -12.14 -13.32
N TYR A 373 5.01 -11.15 -13.44
CA TYR A 373 4.90 -9.92 -12.67
C TYR A 373 3.76 -9.03 -13.16
N ASP A 374 3.47 -9.00 -14.46
CA ASP A 374 2.31 -8.27 -14.99
C ASP A 374 0.99 -8.90 -14.56
N ALA A 375 0.90 -10.24 -14.58
CA ALA A 375 -0.24 -10.95 -14.03
C ALA A 375 -0.43 -10.61 -12.54
N ARG A 376 0.65 -10.59 -11.75
CA ARG A 376 0.56 -10.28 -10.31
C ARG A 376 0.22 -8.82 -10.02
N ALA A 377 0.75 -7.87 -10.80
CA ALA A 377 0.39 -6.47 -10.69
C ALA A 377 -1.12 -6.28 -10.95
N SER A 378 -1.63 -6.79 -12.08
CA SER A 378 -3.07 -6.72 -12.41
C SER A 378 -3.94 -7.48 -11.39
N LEU A 379 -3.45 -8.60 -10.86
CA LEU A 379 -4.14 -9.33 -9.80
C LEU A 379 -4.34 -8.47 -8.54
N LEU A 380 -3.29 -7.79 -8.08
CA LEU A 380 -3.31 -6.98 -6.86
C LEU A 380 -4.04 -5.63 -7.05
N SER A 381 -3.95 -5.02 -8.23
CA SER A 381 -4.54 -3.69 -8.48
C SER A 381 -5.97 -3.70 -9.02
N GLU A 382 -6.38 -4.76 -9.74
CA GLU A 382 -7.64 -4.74 -10.52
C GLU A 382 -8.55 -5.95 -10.27
N LYS A 383 -7.99 -7.17 -10.25
CA LYS A 383 -8.80 -8.39 -10.44
C LYS A 383 -9.17 -9.10 -9.15
N HIS A 384 -8.33 -9.06 -8.13
CA HIS A 384 -8.52 -9.90 -6.96
C HIS A 384 -9.29 -9.17 -5.86
N PRO A 385 -10.38 -9.74 -5.31
CA PRO A 385 -11.09 -9.14 -4.19
C PRO A 385 -10.21 -8.87 -2.98
N LEU A 386 -9.24 -9.74 -2.66
CA LEU A 386 -8.25 -9.51 -1.58
C LEU A 386 -7.24 -8.38 -1.87
N GLY A 387 -7.23 -7.81 -3.08
CA GLY A 387 -6.57 -6.52 -3.33
C GLY A 387 -7.23 -5.39 -2.54
N ILE A 388 -8.42 -5.63 -2.00
CA ILE A 388 -9.12 -4.80 -1.02
C ILE A 388 -9.42 -5.63 0.22
N GLN A 389 -9.14 -5.08 1.40
CA GLN A 389 -9.49 -5.71 2.67
C GLN A 389 -10.00 -4.67 3.67
N VAL A 390 -10.89 -5.10 4.55
CA VAL A 390 -11.58 -4.21 5.49
C VAL A 390 -10.78 -4.05 6.77
N PHE A 391 -10.66 -2.80 7.25
CA PHE A 391 -10.19 -2.52 8.60
C PHE A 391 -11.20 -3.07 9.62
N LEU A 392 -10.82 -4.12 10.33
CA LEU A 392 -11.74 -4.91 11.16
C LEU A 392 -12.40 -4.12 12.29
N GLU A 393 -11.80 -3.03 12.75
CA GLU A 393 -12.37 -2.20 13.82
C GLU A 393 -13.45 -1.25 13.30
N ARG A 394 -13.34 -0.75 12.07
CA ARG A 394 -14.17 0.36 11.57
C ARG A 394 -14.96 0.07 10.30
N GLY A 395 -14.71 -1.03 9.61
CA GLY A 395 -15.40 -1.34 8.35
C GLY A 395 -14.83 -0.62 7.12
N VAL A 396 -13.79 0.19 7.26
CA VAL A 396 -13.19 0.94 6.15
C VAL A 396 -12.43 0.00 5.21
N ALA A 397 -12.81 -0.04 3.94
CA ALA A 397 -12.11 -0.85 2.92
C ALA A 397 -10.79 -0.20 2.50
N ASN A 398 -9.69 -0.95 2.54
CA ASN A 398 -8.33 -0.53 2.19
C ASN A 398 -7.82 -1.31 0.99
N GLY A 399 -7.33 -0.62 -0.03
CA GLY A 399 -6.69 -1.26 -1.18
C GLY A 399 -5.17 -1.32 -1.10
N VAL A 400 -4.58 -2.21 -1.90
CA VAL A 400 -3.13 -2.34 -2.10
C VAL A 400 -2.66 -1.30 -3.12
N LEU A 401 -1.59 -0.55 -2.79
CA LEU A 401 -0.96 0.38 -3.73
C LEU A 401 0.14 -0.33 -4.51
N VAL A 402 -0.12 -0.63 -5.78
CA VAL A 402 0.82 -1.34 -6.65
C VAL A 402 1.72 -0.34 -7.39
N VAL A 403 3.04 -0.55 -7.30
CA VAL A 403 4.06 0.30 -7.94
C VAL A 403 5.06 -0.56 -8.71
N ARG A 404 5.50 -0.05 -9.87
CA ARG A 404 6.32 -0.82 -10.82
C ARG A 404 7.80 -0.41 -10.87
N ASP A 405 8.19 0.61 -10.13
CA ASP A 405 9.56 1.14 -10.05
C ASP A 405 9.90 1.63 -8.64
N LEU A 406 11.20 1.58 -8.30
CA LEU A 406 11.69 1.89 -6.95
C LEU A 406 11.52 3.36 -6.55
N LYS A 407 11.54 4.27 -7.53
CA LYS A 407 11.33 5.71 -7.30
C LYS A 407 9.90 5.97 -6.84
N SER A 408 8.92 5.37 -7.51
CA SER A 408 7.52 5.44 -7.11
C SER A 408 7.29 4.80 -5.74
N CYS A 409 7.96 3.67 -5.43
CA CYS A 409 7.94 3.10 -4.07
C CYS A 409 8.38 4.13 -3.01
N ALA A 410 9.55 4.75 -3.21
CA ALA A 410 10.07 5.75 -2.27
C ALA A 410 9.12 6.95 -2.11
N LYS A 411 8.54 7.44 -3.21
CA LYS A 411 7.56 8.54 -3.19
C LYS A 411 6.33 8.17 -2.36
N ILE A 412 5.75 6.99 -2.57
CA ILE A 412 4.55 6.57 -1.84
C ILE A 412 4.87 6.29 -0.37
N ILE A 413 6.01 5.66 -0.04
CA ILE A 413 6.41 5.46 1.36
C ILE A 413 6.50 6.82 2.06
N LYS A 414 7.22 7.78 1.46
CA LYS A 414 7.32 9.15 1.99
C LYS A 414 5.93 9.74 2.24
N ALA A 415 5.06 9.73 1.24
CA ALA A 415 3.72 10.30 1.32
C ALA A 415 2.82 9.60 2.36
N VAL A 416 2.93 8.28 2.53
CA VAL A 416 2.21 7.55 3.59
C VAL A 416 2.69 7.99 4.97
N ILE A 417 4.01 8.06 5.17
CA ILE A 417 4.62 8.37 6.46
C ILE A 417 4.36 9.82 6.89
N THR A 418 4.36 10.75 5.93
CA THR A 418 4.06 12.17 6.16
C THR A 418 2.57 12.52 5.98
N LYS A 419 1.70 11.53 5.75
CA LYS A 419 0.25 11.71 5.50
C LYS A 419 -0.08 12.67 4.35
N ASN A 420 0.79 12.74 3.34
CA ASN A 420 0.66 13.57 2.14
C ASN A 420 0.29 12.74 0.90
N LEU A 421 -0.50 11.68 1.06
CA LEU A 421 -1.04 10.97 -0.10
C LEU A 421 -2.05 11.86 -0.83
N GLU A 422 -1.93 11.89 -2.15
CA GLU A 422 -2.84 12.62 -3.03
C GLU A 422 -3.88 11.67 -3.59
N PHE A 423 -5.14 12.14 -3.65
CA PHE A 423 -6.26 11.31 -4.07
C PHE A 423 -7.15 12.00 -5.09
N LYS A 424 -7.62 11.23 -6.07
CA LYS A 424 -8.74 11.58 -6.93
C LYS A 424 -9.98 10.76 -6.55
N LEU A 425 -11.15 11.37 -6.69
CA LEU A 425 -12.42 10.72 -6.47
C LEU A 425 -12.97 10.25 -7.83
N VAL A 426 -13.34 8.98 -7.95
CA VAL A 426 -13.86 8.40 -9.20
C VAL A 426 -15.14 7.66 -8.88
N THR A 427 -16.17 7.85 -9.69
CA THR A 427 -17.41 7.07 -9.63
C THR A 427 -17.39 5.99 -10.70
N HIS A 428 -17.98 4.84 -10.38
CA HIS A 428 -18.18 3.75 -11.33
C HIS A 428 -19.67 3.38 -11.33
N ASN A 429 -20.20 3.00 -12.51
CA ASN A 429 -21.62 2.79 -12.84
C ASN A 429 -22.37 4.09 -13.19
N GLU A 430 -23.25 4.01 -14.20
CA GLU A 430 -23.93 5.18 -14.79
C GLU A 430 -25.11 5.68 -13.92
N SER A 431 -25.76 4.80 -13.15
CA SER A 431 -26.91 5.19 -12.33
C SER A 431 -26.48 5.78 -10.99
N VAL A 432 -26.87 7.01 -10.71
CA VAL A 432 -26.58 7.77 -9.47
C VAL A 432 -26.87 6.96 -8.18
N ASP A 433 -27.92 6.14 -8.18
CA ASP A 433 -28.37 5.38 -7.01
C ASP A 433 -27.58 4.08 -6.73
N GLN A 434 -26.67 3.69 -7.62
CA GLN A 434 -25.84 2.47 -7.52
C GLN A 434 -24.37 2.75 -7.87
N GLN A 435 -23.92 4.00 -7.69
CA GLN A 435 -22.54 4.35 -8.00
C GLN A 435 -21.59 3.80 -6.93
N ASP A 436 -20.63 2.99 -7.38
CA ASP A 436 -19.46 2.70 -6.56
C ASP A 436 -18.58 3.95 -6.54
N LEU A 437 -18.03 4.27 -5.38
CA LEU A 437 -17.19 5.43 -5.18
C LEU A 437 -15.79 5.00 -4.79
N TYR A 438 -14.82 5.36 -5.62
CA TYR A 438 -13.41 5.01 -5.43
C TYR A 438 -12.58 6.25 -5.10
N LEU A 439 -11.78 6.14 -4.04
CA LEU A 439 -10.70 7.06 -3.75
C LEU A 439 -9.42 6.46 -4.31
N ILE A 440 -8.90 7.01 -5.41
CA ILE A 440 -7.72 6.49 -6.10
C ILE A 440 -6.49 7.32 -5.71
N GLU A 441 -5.41 6.66 -5.30
CA GLU A 441 -4.13 7.32 -5.03
C GLU A 441 -3.43 7.68 -6.35
N THR A 442 -2.95 8.91 -6.48
CA THR A 442 -2.55 9.46 -7.79
C THR A 442 -1.25 8.88 -8.36
N THR A 443 -0.33 8.42 -7.51
CA THR A 443 0.99 7.89 -7.94
C THR A 443 0.89 6.46 -8.46
N SER A 444 0.23 5.58 -7.71
CA SER A 444 0.01 4.16 -8.04
C SER A 444 -1.21 3.96 -8.95
N ASN A 445 -2.12 4.94 -9.01
CA ASN A 445 -3.41 4.83 -9.68
C ASN A 445 -4.26 3.65 -9.16
N CYS A 446 -4.02 3.21 -7.92
CA CYS A 446 -4.73 2.11 -7.28
C CYS A 446 -5.85 2.64 -6.37
N ILE A 447 -6.89 1.82 -6.19
CA ILE A 447 -7.93 2.09 -5.20
C ILE A 447 -7.29 2.12 -3.81
N TYR A 448 -7.43 3.24 -3.09
CA TYR A 448 -7.00 3.37 -1.70
C TYR A 448 -8.14 3.10 -0.73
N ARG A 449 -9.32 3.67 -1.02
CA ARG A 449 -10.59 3.45 -0.30
C ARG A 449 -11.72 3.28 -1.29
N LEU A 450 -12.77 2.57 -0.89
CA LEU A 450 -14.00 2.48 -1.68
C LEU A 450 -15.24 2.48 -0.81
N ALA A 451 -16.35 2.92 -1.39
CA ALA A 451 -17.71 2.65 -0.92
C ALA A 451 -18.49 2.03 -2.08
N THR A 452 -19.25 0.96 -1.80
CA THR A 452 -20.07 0.32 -2.83
C THR A 452 -21.41 1.03 -2.99
N GLY A 453 -21.92 1.05 -4.22
CA GLY A 453 -23.28 1.50 -4.55
C GLY A 453 -24.35 0.43 -4.33
N ASP A 454 -23.98 -0.82 -4.03
CA ASP A 454 -24.95 -1.86 -3.68
C ASP A 454 -25.60 -1.53 -2.32
N GLN A 455 -26.89 -1.18 -2.37
CA GLN A 455 -27.65 -0.75 -1.20
C GLN A 455 -27.85 -1.89 -0.20
N LEU A 456 -28.06 -3.13 -0.65
CA LEU A 456 -28.24 -4.27 0.24
C LEU A 456 -26.94 -4.60 0.96
N LEU A 457 -25.83 -4.61 0.22
CA LEU A 457 -24.50 -4.83 0.79
C LEU A 457 -24.14 -3.72 1.75
N THR A 458 -24.30 -2.44 1.37
CA THR A 458 -24.04 -1.28 2.21
C THR A 458 -24.84 -1.36 3.51
N ASN A 459 -26.16 -1.57 3.42
CA ASN A 459 -27.02 -1.67 4.59
C ASN A 459 -26.63 -2.84 5.49
N THR A 460 -26.36 -4.02 4.92
CA THR A 460 -25.97 -5.19 5.70
C THR A 460 -24.61 -4.97 6.37
N PHE A 461 -23.63 -4.49 5.61
CA PHE A 461 -22.26 -4.30 6.06
C PHE A 461 -22.18 -3.31 7.23
N TRP A 462 -22.77 -2.12 7.09
CA TRP A 462 -22.68 -1.09 8.11
C TRP A 462 -23.47 -1.39 9.37
N ASN A 463 -24.56 -2.16 9.28
CA ASN A 463 -25.26 -2.64 10.48
C ASN A 463 -24.39 -3.53 11.37
N TYR A 464 -23.40 -4.23 10.82
CA TYR A 464 -22.48 -5.09 11.57
C TYR A 464 -21.25 -4.33 12.10
N TYR A 465 -20.85 -3.23 11.46
CA TYR A 465 -19.68 -2.45 11.86
C TYR A 465 -19.99 -1.27 12.78
N ILE A 466 -21.17 -0.64 12.67
CA ILE A 466 -21.52 0.58 13.42
C ILE A 466 -22.29 0.24 14.70
N THR A 467 -23.10 -0.81 14.68
CA THR A 467 -23.92 -1.19 15.84
C THR A 467 -23.10 -2.09 16.76
N PRO A 468 -22.81 -1.69 18.01
CA PRO A 468 -22.28 -2.64 18.99
C PRO A 468 -23.31 -3.76 19.13
N ARG A 469 -22.88 -5.00 18.84
CA ARG A 469 -23.69 -6.17 19.18
C ARG A 469 -23.64 -6.34 20.69
N GLU A 470 -24.80 -6.29 21.33
CA GLU A 470 -25.01 -6.70 22.73
C GLU A 470 -24.55 -8.15 22.97
#